data_AF-A0A932VGX2-F1
#
_entry.id   AF-A0A932VGX2-F1
#
_cell.length_a   1.000
_cell.length_b   1.000
_cell.length_c   1.000
_cell.angle_alpha   90.00
_cell.angle_beta   90.00
_cell.angle_gamma   90.00
#
_symmetry.space_group_name_H-M   'P 1'
#
loop_
_entity.id
_entity.type
_entity.pdbx_description
1 polymer ?
#
loop_
_entity_poly.entity_id
_entity_poly.type
_entity_poly.pdbx_seq_one_letter_code
_entity_poly.pdbx_strand_id
1 'polypeptide(L)'
;MPRRLALASIVCLLWAHVALAQRATSRSAGPQAPALRAAHDLSRGATLGAADIAADSSADPAAIEGWVTQRVVRRGEVLHEPAITRPSLVKAGTPVHLQATVDGVTVSRDGTAITAGSLGDQVRVRLDAQRTVTAVVAGPATVKLP
;
A
#
# COMPACT_ATOMS: atom_id res chain seq x y z
N MET A 1 12.80 61.62 -43.96
CA MET A 1 11.96 60.40 -43.87
C MET A 1 11.91 59.77 -45.26
N PRO A 2 12.00 58.44 -45.50
CA PRO A 2 11.97 57.25 -44.61
C PRO A 2 13.31 56.45 -44.61
N ARG A 3 13.77 55.90 -43.46
CA ARG A 3 13.59 54.51 -42.97
C ARG A 3 13.90 53.39 -43.98
N ARG A 4 15.01 52.66 -43.75
CA ARG A 4 15.04 51.21 -43.41
C ARG A 4 16.49 50.72 -43.26
N LEU A 5 16.87 50.42 -42.01
CA LEU A 5 18.04 49.61 -41.65
C LEU A 5 17.66 48.14 -41.79
N ALA A 6 18.44 47.38 -42.56
CA ALA A 6 18.42 45.92 -42.54
C ALA A 6 19.85 45.46 -42.90
N LEU A 7 20.69 45.28 -41.88
CA LEU A 7 21.99 44.62 -41.99
C LEU A 7 21.80 43.21 -41.43
N ALA A 8 21.46 42.30 -42.35
CA ALA A 8 21.46 40.86 -42.13
C ALA A 8 22.79 40.31 -42.66
N SER A 9 23.69 39.97 -41.75
CA SER A 9 24.92 39.20 -42.00
C SER A 9 25.49 38.93 -40.61
N ILE A 10 25.61 37.70 -40.11
CA ILE A 10 26.61 36.73 -40.52
C ILE A 10 26.17 35.37 -39.97
N VAL A 11 25.90 34.45 -40.88
CA VAL A 11 25.96 33.01 -40.63
C VAL A 11 27.44 32.63 -40.66
N CYS A 12 27.90 31.80 -39.71
CA CYS A 12 28.85 30.68 -39.88
C CYS A 12 29.80 30.51 -38.66
N LEU A 13 30.01 29.24 -38.26
CA LEU A 13 31.00 28.69 -37.30
C LEU A 13 30.59 28.86 -35.82
N LEU A 14 30.46 27.83 -34.98
CA LEU A 14 31.34 26.68 -34.78
C LEU A 14 30.61 25.65 -33.87
N TRP A 15 30.65 24.37 -34.23
CA TRP A 15 30.37 23.26 -33.32
C TRP A 15 31.30 23.30 -32.10
N ALA A 16 30.77 23.26 -30.87
CA ALA A 16 31.38 22.58 -29.71
C ALA A 16 30.56 22.81 -28.42
N HIS A 17 30.62 21.81 -27.53
CA HIS A 17 30.12 21.76 -26.14
C HIS A 17 28.65 21.33 -25.99
N VAL A 18 28.36 20.05 -26.19
CA VAL A 18 28.48 18.99 -25.16
C VAL A 18 27.71 19.35 -23.90
N ALA A 19 26.49 18.81 -23.84
CA ALA A 19 25.89 18.16 -22.67
C ALA A 19 26.61 18.39 -21.33
N LEU A 20 26.21 19.43 -20.61
CA LEU A 20 26.55 19.62 -19.20
C LEU A 20 25.57 20.69 -18.68
N ALA A 21 24.75 20.51 -17.67
CA ALA A 21 24.61 19.48 -16.68
C ALA A 21 23.15 19.55 -16.27
N GLN A 22 22.39 18.47 -16.43
CA GLN A 22 21.21 18.28 -15.59
C GLN A 22 21.77 17.99 -14.19
N ARG A 23 22.13 19.08 -13.48
CA ARG A 23 22.50 19.02 -12.07
C ARG A 23 21.31 18.39 -11.37
N ALA A 24 21.55 17.15 -10.98
CA ALA A 24 20.91 16.42 -9.91
C ALA A 24 19.87 17.27 -9.19
N THR A 25 18.60 16.95 -9.42
CA THR A 25 17.50 17.28 -8.50
C THR A 25 17.73 16.52 -7.20
N SER A 26 18.75 16.93 -6.46
CA SER A 26 19.03 16.43 -5.12
C SER A 26 18.08 17.11 -4.14
N ARG A 27 17.13 16.30 -3.67
CA ARG A 27 16.76 16.18 -2.25
C ARG A 27 16.21 17.46 -1.60
N SER A 28 14.93 17.74 -1.86
CA SER A 28 14.09 18.27 -0.78
C SER A 28 13.68 17.10 0.13
N ALA A 29 14.52 16.83 1.13
CA ALA A 29 14.06 16.11 2.31
C ALA A 29 13.06 17.04 3.02
N GLY A 30 11.81 17.00 2.57
CA GLY A 30 10.68 17.46 3.38
C GLY A 30 10.66 16.67 4.69
N PRO A 31 9.98 17.17 5.74
CA PRO A 31 9.92 16.50 7.04
C PRO A 31 9.62 15.03 6.82
N GLN A 32 10.61 14.18 7.11
CA GLN A 32 10.54 12.76 6.84
C GLN A 32 9.51 12.22 7.83
N ALA A 33 8.29 12.02 7.34
CA ALA A 33 7.22 11.41 8.13
C ALA A 33 7.76 10.12 8.75
N PRO A 34 7.35 9.76 9.98
CA PRO A 34 7.73 8.50 10.64
C PRO A 34 7.74 7.36 9.62
N ALA A 35 8.93 6.94 9.20
CA ALA A 35 9.07 6.02 8.08
C ALA A 35 9.47 4.67 8.65
N LEU A 36 8.55 3.71 8.54
CA LEU A 36 8.91 2.31 8.69
C LEU A 36 9.71 1.92 7.45
N ARG A 37 10.83 1.24 7.64
CA ARG A 37 11.75 0.83 6.57
C ARG A 37 11.96 -0.67 6.58
N ALA A 38 12.30 -1.24 5.44
CA ALA A 38 12.67 -2.65 5.36
C ALA A 38 14.04 -2.88 6.01
N ALA A 39 14.13 -3.79 6.99
CA ALA A 39 15.37 -4.14 7.68
C ALA A 39 16.34 -4.91 6.76
N HIS A 40 15.81 -5.68 5.81
CA HIS A 40 16.55 -6.40 4.77
C HIS A 40 15.74 -6.48 3.46
N ASP A 41 16.29 -7.16 2.45
CA ASP A 41 15.58 -7.41 1.20
C ASP A 41 14.39 -8.35 1.44
N LEU A 42 13.20 -7.95 0.98
CA LEU A 42 11.96 -8.69 1.10
C LEU A 42 11.47 -9.10 -0.29
N SER A 43 11.17 -10.38 -0.45
CA SER A 43 10.56 -10.91 -1.69
C SER A 43 9.08 -10.56 -1.76
N ARG A 44 8.55 -10.43 -2.99
CA ARG A 44 7.10 -10.30 -3.23
C ARG A 44 6.33 -11.40 -2.48
N GLY A 45 5.28 -11.03 -1.78
CA GLY A 45 4.40 -11.96 -1.04
C GLY A 45 4.93 -12.31 0.35
N ALA A 46 6.05 -11.76 0.79
CA ALA A 46 6.52 -11.90 2.16
C ALA A 46 5.60 -11.17 3.14
N THR A 47 5.25 -11.85 4.24
CA THR A 47 4.55 -11.27 5.39
C THR A 47 5.56 -10.56 6.29
N LEU A 48 5.29 -9.31 6.66
CA LEU A 48 6.14 -8.50 7.53
C LEU A 48 6.00 -8.96 8.98
N GLY A 49 7.09 -9.45 9.56
CA GLY A 49 7.24 -9.62 11.00
C GLY A 49 8.05 -8.48 11.64
N ALA A 50 8.11 -8.46 12.98
CA ALA A 50 8.89 -7.47 13.72
C ALA A 50 10.38 -7.37 13.30
N ALA A 51 10.99 -8.47 12.84
CA ALA A 51 12.39 -8.48 12.39
C ALA A 51 12.60 -7.84 11.00
N ASP A 52 11.54 -7.77 10.18
CA ASP A 52 11.59 -7.21 8.83
C ASP A 52 11.45 -5.68 8.82
N ILE A 53 11.02 -5.11 9.95
CA ILE A 53 10.63 -3.70 10.09
C ILE A 53 11.67 -2.95 10.90
N ALA A 54 12.34 -2.00 10.28
CA ALA A 54 13.16 -1.00 10.94
C ALA A 54 12.33 0.28 11.15
N ALA A 55 11.97 0.58 12.39
CA ALA A 55 11.23 1.77 12.73
C ALA A 55 12.17 2.95 13.03
N ASP A 56 11.92 4.09 12.38
CA ASP A 56 12.42 5.38 12.86
C ASP A 56 11.68 5.72 14.18
N SER A 57 12.30 6.49 15.08
CA SER A 57 11.88 6.66 16.50
C SER A 57 10.43 7.12 16.75
N SER A 58 9.75 7.64 15.72
CA SER A 58 8.38 8.13 15.79
C SER A 58 7.34 7.19 15.16
N ALA A 59 7.76 6.06 14.58
CA ALA A 59 6.88 5.13 13.89
C ALA A 59 6.62 3.88 14.75
N ASP A 60 5.36 3.44 14.82
CA ASP A 60 5.00 2.19 15.48
C ASP A 60 5.11 1.02 14.48
N PRO A 61 6.08 0.10 14.65
CA PRO A 61 6.21 -1.06 13.76
C PRO A 61 5.00 -1.99 13.81
N ALA A 62 4.24 -2.02 14.91
CA ALA A 62 3.06 -2.87 15.05
C ALA A 62 1.92 -2.49 14.08
N ALA A 63 1.93 -1.26 13.55
CA ALA A 63 0.90 -0.80 12.62
C ALA A 63 0.90 -1.56 11.27
N ILE A 64 2.07 -2.07 10.85
CA ILE A 64 2.24 -2.80 9.58
C ILE A 64 2.62 -4.27 9.78
N GLU A 65 2.68 -4.74 11.02
CA GLU A 65 2.97 -6.14 11.29
C GLU A 65 1.85 -7.03 10.70
N GLY A 66 2.25 -8.13 10.06
CA GLY A 66 1.35 -9.01 9.32
C GLY A 66 0.97 -8.51 7.92
N TRP A 67 1.38 -7.31 7.50
CA TRP A 67 1.17 -6.84 6.12
C TRP A 67 1.99 -7.67 5.14
N VAL A 68 1.57 -7.69 3.88
CA VAL A 68 2.19 -8.49 2.83
C VAL A 68 2.77 -7.57 1.76
N THR A 69 3.99 -7.88 1.34
CA THR A 69 4.68 -7.16 0.26
C THR A 69 4.06 -7.45 -1.10
N GLN A 70 3.77 -6.41 -1.87
CA GLN A 70 3.23 -6.51 -3.23
C GLN A 70 4.31 -6.52 -4.30
N ARG A 71 5.55 -6.16 -3.95
CA ARG A 71 6.73 -6.20 -4.82
C ARG A 71 7.96 -6.55 -4.01
N VAL A 72 9.09 -6.72 -4.70
CA VAL A 72 10.39 -6.79 -4.03
C VAL A 72 10.69 -5.43 -3.40
N VAL A 73 10.96 -5.43 -2.10
CA VAL A 73 11.34 -4.24 -1.33
C VAL A 73 12.79 -4.40 -0.90
N ARG A 74 13.61 -3.38 -1.17
CA ARG A 74 15.04 -3.43 -0.82
C ARG A 74 15.27 -2.97 0.60
N ARG A 75 16.35 -3.45 1.21
CA ARG A 75 16.82 -2.96 2.51
C ARG A 75 16.88 -1.42 2.54
N GLY A 76 16.30 -0.82 3.58
CA GLY A 76 16.26 0.63 3.81
C GLY A 76 15.15 1.38 3.07
N GLU A 77 14.42 0.72 2.18
CA GLU A 77 13.26 1.28 1.48
C GLU A 77 12.10 1.51 2.45
N VAL A 78 11.34 2.59 2.23
CA VAL A 78 10.18 2.94 3.08
C VAL A 78 9.01 2.01 2.79
N LEU A 79 8.48 1.39 3.84
CA LEU A 79 7.31 0.51 3.83
C LEU A 79 6.04 1.35 3.80
N HIS A 80 5.45 1.49 2.62
CA HIS A 80 4.20 2.21 2.39
C HIS A 80 3.42 1.57 1.24
N GLU A 81 2.11 1.82 1.15
CA GLU A 81 1.32 1.44 -0.03
C GLU A 81 1.84 2.18 -1.28
N PRO A 82 1.98 1.53 -2.45
CA PRO A 82 1.50 0.19 -2.78
C PRO A 82 2.54 -0.92 -2.57
N ALA A 83 3.70 -0.64 -1.97
CA ALA A 83 4.75 -1.65 -1.79
C ALA A 83 4.34 -2.75 -0.81
N ILE A 84 3.53 -2.42 0.18
CA ILE A 84 2.91 -3.32 1.15
C ILE A 84 1.39 -3.17 1.14
N THR A 85 0.66 -4.19 1.57
CA THR A 85 -0.80 -4.13 1.73
C THR A 85 -1.23 -5.04 2.88
N ARG A 86 -2.43 -4.83 3.41
CA ARG A 86 -2.98 -5.71 4.46
C ARG A 86 -3.22 -7.12 3.91
N PRO A 87 -2.97 -8.17 4.70
CA PRO A 87 -3.27 -9.52 4.28
C PRO A 87 -4.79 -9.69 4.19
N SER A 88 -5.24 -10.28 3.11
CA SER A 88 -6.62 -10.76 3.02
C SER A 88 -6.78 -11.93 3.99
N LEU A 89 -7.46 -11.67 5.12
CA LEU A 89 -7.78 -12.67 6.15
C LEU A 89 -8.99 -13.52 5.75
N VAL A 90 -9.84 -12.99 4.86
CA VAL A 90 -10.99 -13.66 4.28
C VAL A 90 -10.87 -13.59 2.77
N LYS A 91 -10.92 -14.74 2.10
CA LYS A 91 -10.86 -14.85 0.63
C LYS A 91 -12.28 -15.01 0.06
N ALA A 92 -12.47 -14.60 -1.18
CA ALA A 92 -13.73 -14.87 -1.89
C ALA A 92 -13.89 -16.38 -2.12
N GLY A 93 -15.09 -16.89 -1.89
CA GLY A 93 -15.45 -18.30 -2.06
C GLY A 93 -15.04 -19.22 -0.90
N THR A 94 -14.35 -18.73 0.13
CA THR A 94 -13.96 -19.55 1.28
C THR A 94 -15.03 -19.58 2.36
N PRO A 95 -15.16 -20.68 3.13
CA PRO A 95 -16.01 -20.72 4.31
C PRO A 95 -15.51 -19.72 5.36
N VAL A 96 -16.44 -19.10 6.08
CA VAL A 96 -16.18 -18.16 7.16
C VAL A 96 -17.12 -18.41 8.35
N HIS A 97 -16.62 -18.11 9.55
CA HIS A 97 -17.40 -18.11 10.78
C HIS A 97 -17.94 -16.71 11.04
N LEU A 98 -19.26 -16.56 10.98
CA LEU A 98 -19.98 -15.35 11.29
C LEU A 98 -20.29 -15.31 12.78
N GLN A 99 -19.87 -14.26 13.46
CA GLN A 99 -20.18 -13.99 14.86
C GLN A 99 -21.08 -12.76 14.95
N ALA A 100 -22.15 -12.86 15.71
CA ALA A 100 -23.06 -11.76 16.00
C ALA A 100 -23.29 -11.70 17.51
N THR A 101 -23.19 -10.51 18.09
CA THR A 101 -23.48 -10.32 19.51
C THR A 101 -24.77 -9.53 19.64
N VAL A 102 -25.78 -10.10 20.28
CA VAL A 102 -27.09 -9.47 20.53
C VAL A 102 -27.39 -9.62 22.02
N ASP A 103 -27.63 -8.49 22.70
CA ASP A 103 -27.93 -8.45 24.14
C ASP A 103 -26.94 -9.23 25.03
N GLY A 104 -25.65 -9.20 24.66
CA GLY A 104 -24.58 -9.91 25.37
C GLY A 104 -24.47 -11.40 25.03
N VAL A 105 -25.37 -11.94 24.19
CA VAL A 105 -25.30 -13.31 23.68
C VAL A 105 -24.57 -13.32 22.35
N THR A 106 -23.49 -14.11 22.26
CA THR A 106 -22.76 -14.29 21.00
C THR A 106 -23.28 -15.53 20.28
N VAL A 107 -23.84 -15.30 19.09
CA VAL A 107 -24.30 -16.35 18.17
C VAL A 107 -23.23 -16.51 17.09
N SER A 108 -22.87 -17.76 16.80
CA SER A 108 -21.98 -18.10 15.69
C SER A 108 -22.73 -18.89 14.62
N ARG A 109 -22.37 -18.66 13.35
CA ARG A 109 -22.94 -19.37 12.21
C ARG A 109 -21.92 -19.47 11.08
N ASP A 110 -21.92 -20.56 10.35
CA ASP A 110 -21.08 -20.71 9.17
C ASP A 110 -21.71 -20.06 7.93
N GLY A 111 -20.85 -19.55 7.06
CA GLY A 111 -21.24 -19.00 5.76
C GLY A 111 -20.10 -19.09 4.76
N THR A 112 -20.32 -18.58 3.54
CA THR A 112 -19.31 -18.48 2.50
C THR A 112 -19.08 -17.02 2.15
N ALA A 113 -17.83 -16.56 2.22
CA ALA A 113 -17.49 -15.21 1.80
C ALA A 113 -17.68 -15.04 0.29
N ILE A 114 -18.35 -13.98 -0.13
CA ILE A 114 -18.53 -13.61 -1.54
C ILE A 114 -17.39 -12.70 -1.99
N THR A 115 -16.94 -11.82 -1.08
CA THR A 115 -15.87 -10.86 -1.33
C THR A 115 -14.69 -11.14 -0.41
N ALA A 116 -13.48 -10.87 -0.89
CA ALA A 116 -12.28 -10.91 -0.05
C ALA A 116 -12.18 -9.63 0.80
N GLY A 117 -11.52 -9.72 1.95
CA GLY A 117 -11.27 -8.59 2.83
C GLY A 117 -10.12 -8.85 3.81
N SER A 118 -9.54 -7.76 4.30
CA SER A 118 -8.55 -7.73 5.37
C SER A 118 -9.20 -7.33 6.69
N LEU A 119 -8.46 -7.38 7.80
CA LEU A 119 -8.96 -6.99 9.12
C LEU A 119 -9.63 -5.60 9.09
N GLY A 120 -10.89 -5.53 9.54
CA GLY A 120 -11.70 -4.31 9.56
C GLY A 120 -12.44 -4.00 8.26
N ASP A 121 -12.18 -4.70 7.16
CA ASP A 121 -12.89 -4.49 5.90
C ASP A 121 -14.30 -5.06 5.95
N GLN A 122 -15.22 -4.44 5.20
CA GLN A 122 -16.56 -4.98 4.99
C GLN A 122 -16.53 -6.08 3.92
N VAL A 123 -17.10 -7.24 4.26
CA VAL A 123 -17.23 -8.40 3.38
C VAL A 123 -18.67 -8.86 3.30
N ARG A 124 -19.08 -9.29 2.11
CA ARG A 124 -20.37 -9.94 1.90
C ARG A 124 -20.25 -11.42 2.15
N VAL A 125 -21.17 -11.99 2.93
CA VAL A 125 -21.19 -13.41 3.28
C VAL A 125 -22.53 -14.00 2.91
N ARG A 126 -22.51 -15.11 2.19
CA ARG A 126 -23.68 -15.93 1.88
C ARG A 126 -23.87 -16.95 3.00
N LEU A 127 -25.01 -16.89 3.67
CA LEU A 127 -25.38 -17.86 4.71
C LEU A 127 -26.08 -19.07 4.09
N ASP A 128 -27.07 -18.79 3.24
CA ASP A 128 -27.89 -19.79 2.56
C ASP A 128 -28.10 -19.34 1.09
N ALA A 129 -28.75 -20.15 0.25
CA ALA A 129 -28.92 -19.85 -1.17
C ALA A 129 -29.61 -18.48 -1.46
N GLN A 130 -30.46 -18.01 -0.55
CA GLN A 130 -31.21 -16.75 -0.68
C GLN A 130 -30.81 -15.69 0.36
N ARG A 131 -29.83 -15.95 1.23
CA ARG A 131 -29.47 -15.05 2.34
C ARG A 131 -28.02 -14.61 2.24
N THR A 132 -27.82 -13.30 2.04
CA THR A 132 -26.51 -12.64 2.08
C THR A 132 -26.53 -11.56 3.15
N VAL A 133 -25.44 -11.45 3.90
CA VAL A 133 -25.25 -10.44 4.95
C VAL A 133 -23.94 -9.68 4.72
N THR A 134 -23.88 -8.44 5.20
CA THR A 134 -22.65 -7.65 5.22
C THR A 134 -22.06 -7.74 6.63
N ALA A 135 -20.81 -8.17 6.73
CA ALA A 135 -20.09 -8.33 7.98
C ALA A 135 -18.72 -7.64 7.89
N VAL A 136 -18.08 -7.42 9.03
CA VAL A 136 -16.72 -6.85 9.14
C VAL A 136 -15.74 -7.97 9.45
N VAL A 137 -14.60 -8.02 8.78
CA VAL A 137 -13.57 -9.03 9.07
C VAL A 137 -12.97 -8.79 10.45
N ALA A 138 -13.13 -9.76 11.35
CA ALA A 138 -12.60 -9.71 12.71
C ALA A 138 -11.31 -10.54 12.88
N GLY A 139 -11.07 -11.50 11.99
CA GLY A 139 -9.89 -12.36 12.06
C GLY A 139 -9.81 -13.36 10.90
N PRO A 140 -8.87 -14.33 10.96
CA PRO A 140 -8.73 -15.37 9.94
C PRO A 140 -10.04 -16.16 9.79
N ALA A 141 -10.62 -16.13 8.58
CA ALA A 141 -11.92 -16.73 8.29
C ALA A 141 -13.05 -16.35 9.27
N THR A 142 -12.93 -15.23 10.00
CA THR A 142 -13.89 -14.82 11.03
C THR A 142 -14.42 -13.43 10.71
N VAL A 143 -15.73 -13.31 10.71
CA VAL A 143 -16.42 -12.06 10.42
C VAL A 143 -17.43 -11.75 11.52
N LYS A 144 -17.60 -10.47 11.82
CA LYS A 144 -18.52 -9.97 12.84
C LYS A 144 -19.63 -9.14 12.20
N LEU A 145 -20.87 -9.36 12.60
CA LEU A 145 -21.96 -8.45 12.25
C LEU A 145 -21.88 -7.16 13.09
N PRO A 146 -22.10 -5.99 12.48
CA PRO A 146 -22.16 -4.72 13.19
C PRO A 146 -23.36 -4.67 14.17
#